data_AF-A0A537XI81-F1
#
_entry.id   AF-A0A537XI81-F1
#
_cell.length_a   1.000
_cell.length_b   1.000
_cell.length_c   1.000
_cell.angle_alpha   90.00
_cell.angle_beta   90.00
_cell.angle_gamma   90.00
#
_symmetry.space_group_name_H-M   'P 1'
#
loop_
_entity.id
_entity.type
_entity.pdbx_description
1 polymer ?
#
loop_
_entity_poly.entity_id
_entity_poly.type
_entity_poly.pdbx_seq_one_letter_code
_entity_poly.pdbx_strand_id
1 'polypeptide(L)'
;MSGLEPGEVGFDSRKILESLDPAQVGVALSKLFAASIGDMVVVLSRSPAHKHHFLADIEWMVLPAASSGQFYVVETAHKEHGFRAPIALVTWAFVSEEIDRRLAEQGDGPRARLRPDEWEGGEIAWLINAVGSFEGINAGLRWLRDGPFRERRIKLVVKAEKGRAKVQTLDDLMEAAKGAPV
;
A
#
# COMPACT_ATOMS: atom_id res chain seq x y z
N MET A 1 -43.69 38.04 -10.98
CA MET A 1 -42.81 37.65 -9.85
C MET A 1 -42.05 36.42 -10.30
N SER A 2 -40.76 36.61 -10.62
CA SER A 2 -39.86 35.56 -11.12
C SER A 2 -39.46 34.65 -9.97
N GLY A 3 -39.88 33.39 -10.01
CA GLY A 3 -39.35 32.35 -9.14
C GLY A 3 -37.99 31.92 -9.66
N LEU A 4 -36.91 32.25 -8.94
CA LEU A 4 -35.59 31.67 -9.17
C LEU A 4 -35.66 30.22 -8.73
N GLU A 5 -35.51 29.29 -9.67
CA GLU A 5 -35.20 27.89 -9.39
C GLU A 5 -33.89 27.83 -8.57
N PRO A 6 -33.80 26.99 -7.52
CA PRO A 6 -32.56 26.81 -6.80
C PRO A 6 -31.59 26.08 -7.72
N GLY A 7 -30.66 26.83 -8.32
CA GLY A 7 -29.54 26.24 -9.03
C GLY A 7 -28.79 25.32 -8.07
N GLU A 8 -28.69 24.03 -8.42
CA GLU A 8 -27.69 23.15 -7.85
C GLU A 8 -26.33 23.82 -8.07
N VAL A 9 -25.79 24.41 -7.02
CA VAL A 9 -24.38 24.82 -6.97
C VAL A 9 -23.60 23.51 -6.86
N GLY A 10 -23.49 22.80 -7.98
CA GLY A 10 -22.74 21.57 -8.09
C GLY A 10 -21.27 21.87 -7.80
N PHE A 11 -20.69 21.10 -6.87
CA PHE A 11 -19.26 21.13 -6.60
C PHE A 11 -18.50 20.58 -7.81
N ASP A 12 -17.99 21.46 -8.67
CA ASP A 12 -17.19 21.07 -9.82
C ASP A 12 -15.72 20.91 -9.41
N SER A 13 -15.37 19.68 -9.02
CA SER A 13 -14.02 19.33 -8.58
C SER A 13 -12.96 19.53 -9.66
N ARG A 14 -13.29 19.42 -10.96
CA ARG A 14 -12.33 19.65 -12.04
C ARG A 14 -11.98 21.12 -12.15
N LYS A 15 -12.99 21.99 -12.13
CA LYS A 15 -12.78 23.45 -12.21
C LYS A 15 -11.95 23.95 -11.04
N ILE A 16 -12.13 23.37 -9.84
CA ILE A 16 -11.29 23.68 -8.68
C ILE A 16 -9.85 23.25 -8.93
N LEU A 17 -9.60 21.99 -9.33
CA LEU A 17 -8.26 21.47 -9.59
C LEU A 17 -7.51 22.29 -10.65
N GLU A 18 -8.19 22.68 -11.73
CA GLU A 18 -7.64 23.52 -12.81
C GLU A 18 -7.32 24.95 -12.35
N SER A 19 -8.00 25.44 -11.31
CA SER A 19 -7.80 26.79 -10.75
C SER A 19 -6.73 26.89 -9.67
N LEU A 20 -6.20 25.76 -9.19
CA LEU A 20 -5.19 25.75 -8.12
C LEU A 20 -3.86 26.30 -8.64
N ASP A 21 -3.27 27.23 -7.90
CA ASP A 21 -1.90 27.67 -8.15
C ASP A 21 -0.88 26.59 -7.68
N PRO A 22 0.38 26.64 -8.15
CA PRO A 22 1.40 25.66 -7.75
C PRO A 22 1.65 25.56 -6.23
N ALA A 23 1.49 26.65 -5.48
CA ALA A 23 1.67 26.63 -4.03
C ALA A 23 0.51 25.89 -3.34
N GLN A 24 -0.73 26.11 -3.81
CA GLN A 24 -1.91 25.38 -3.34
C GLN A 24 -1.83 23.89 -3.64
N VAL A 25 -1.32 23.52 -4.83
CA VAL A 25 -1.04 22.11 -5.17
C VAL A 25 0.00 21.53 -4.20
N GLY A 26 1.10 22.23 -3.91
CA GLY A 26 2.10 21.78 -2.93
C GLY A 26 1.53 21.59 -1.53
N VAL A 27 0.65 22.49 -1.08
CA VAL A 27 -0.06 22.35 0.21
C VAL A 27 -1.00 21.15 0.21
N ALA A 28 -1.73 20.91 -0.87
CA ALA A 28 -2.61 19.75 -0.99
C ALA A 28 -1.81 18.44 -0.97
N LEU A 29 -0.70 18.36 -1.70
CA LEU A 29 0.18 17.20 -1.74
C LEU A 29 0.79 16.89 -0.36
N SER A 30 1.26 17.90 0.36
CA SER A 30 1.81 17.69 1.71
C SER A 30 0.77 17.17 2.70
N LYS A 31 -0.49 17.65 2.61
CA LYS A 31 -1.60 17.12 3.41
C LYS A 31 -1.96 15.68 3.04
N LEU A 32 -2.00 15.35 1.74
CA LEU A 32 -2.26 13.99 1.26
C LEU A 32 -1.17 13.02 1.70
N PHE A 33 0.09 13.45 1.64
CA PHE A 33 1.22 12.69 2.15
C PHE A 33 1.07 12.39 3.65
N ALA A 34 0.78 13.41 4.46
CA ALA A 34 0.55 13.23 5.90
C ALA A 34 -0.67 12.33 6.20
N ALA A 35 -1.77 12.49 5.45
CA ALA A 35 -2.95 11.65 5.58
C ALA A 35 -2.65 10.17 5.25
N SER A 36 -1.90 9.92 4.17
CA SER A 36 -1.49 8.57 3.75
C SER A 36 -0.66 7.88 4.85
N ILE A 37 0.27 8.60 5.48
CA ILE A 37 1.01 8.09 6.64
C ILE A 37 0.05 7.74 7.79
N GLY A 38 -0.91 8.63 8.08
CA GLY A 38 -1.93 8.39 9.09
C GLY A 38 -2.69 7.07 8.85
N ASP A 39 -3.14 6.83 7.62
CA ASP A 39 -3.86 5.61 7.26
C ASP A 39 -2.99 4.35 7.43
N MET A 40 -1.72 4.41 7.01
CA MET A 40 -0.77 3.31 7.21
C MET A 40 -0.58 2.99 8.69
N VAL A 41 -0.37 4.02 9.53
CA VAL A 41 -0.20 3.87 10.97
C VAL A 41 -1.45 3.29 11.61
N VAL A 42 -2.64 3.69 11.18
CA VAL A 42 -3.91 3.13 11.66
C VAL A 42 -3.97 1.62 11.39
N VAL A 43 -3.60 1.16 10.19
CA VAL A 43 -3.53 -0.28 9.88
C VAL A 43 -2.51 -0.99 10.76
N LEU A 44 -1.29 -0.44 10.86
CA LEU A 44 -0.20 -1.04 11.65
C LEU A 44 -0.54 -1.14 13.14
N SER A 45 -1.23 -0.14 13.69
CA SER A 45 -1.65 -0.11 15.11
C SER A 45 -2.59 -1.26 15.48
N ARG A 46 -3.32 -1.82 14.50
CA ARG A 46 -4.25 -2.94 14.67
C ARG A 46 -3.60 -4.30 14.41
N SER A 47 -2.40 -4.32 13.83
CA SER A 47 -1.67 -5.54 13.52
C SER A 47 -0.91 -6.08 14.74
N PRO A 48 -1.16 -7.33 15.19
CA PRO A 48 -0.41 -7.93 16.30
C PRO A 48 1.11 -7.91 16.12
N ALA A 49 1.59 -8.06 14.88
CA ALA A 49 3.01 -8.04 14.55
C ALA A 49 3.68 -6.66 14.65
N HIS A 50 2.91 -5.56 14.66
CA HIS A 50 3.43 -4.19 14.49
C HIS A 50 3.01 -3.23 15.60
N LYS A 51 1.90 -3.49 16.29
CA LYS A 51 1.29 -2.57 17.29
C LYS A 51 2.17 -2.20 18.49
N HIS A 52 3.30 -2.88 18.68
CA HIS A 52 4.25 -2.62 19.75
C HIS A 52 5.60 -2.08 19.26
N HIS A 53 5.70 -1.72 17.98
CA HIS A 53 6.88 -1.06 17.44
C HIS A 53 6.99 0.37 17.95
N PHE A 54 8.21 0.84 18.14
CA PHE A 54 8.46 2.24 18.47
C PHE A 54 8.12 3.14 17.27
N LEU A 55 7.85 4.42 17.52
CA LEU A 55 7.51 5.35 16.43
C LEU A 55 8.61 5.40 15.35
N ALA A 56 9.88 5.38 15.75
CA ALA A 56 11.02 5.34 14.82
C ALA A 56 11.03 4.08 13.93
N ASP A 57 10.59 2.94 14.47
CA ASP A 57 10.45 1.70 13.69
C ASP A 57 9.34 1.79 12.66
N ILE A 58 8.22 2.42 13.04
CA ILE A 58 7.06 2.65 12.15
C ILE A 58 7.44 3.67 11.07
N GLU A 59 8.12 4.74 11.43
CA GLU A 59 8.61 5.76 10.51
C GLU A 59 9.46 5.13 9.41
N TRP A 60 10.39 4.25 9.79
CA TRP A 60 11.21 3.51 8.82
C TRP A 60 10.38 2.61 7.91
N MET A 61 9.32 1.97 8.43
CA MET A 61 8.45 1.11 7.62
C MET A 61 7.55 1.87 6.65
N VAL A 62 7.16 3.09 7.01
CA VAL A 62 6.10 3.86 6.35
C VAL A 62 6.67 4.92 5.41
N LEU A 63 7.66 5.71 5.85
CA LEU A 63 8.14 6.85 5.08
C LEU A 63 8.69 6.47 3.71
N PRO A 64 9.52 5.43 3.54
CA PRO A 64 10.03 5.08 2.22
C PRO A 64 8.92 4.72 1.23
N ALA A 65 7.89 4.00 1.68
CA ALA A 65 6.74 3.64 0.87
C ALA A 65 5.94 4.88 0.47
N ALA A 66 5.66 5.77 1.44
CA ALA A 66 4.90 7.00 1.22
C ALA A 66 5.62 7.96 0.27
N SER A 67 6.93 8.17 0.47
CA SER A 67 7.75 9.10 -0.32
C SER A 67 7.95 8.63 -1.76
N SER A 68 8.05 7.33 -1.99
CA SER A 68 8.15 6.74 -3.33
C SER A 68 6.79 6.51 -4.00
N GLY A 69 5.68 6.73 -3.29
CA GLY A 69 4.33 6.39 -3.76
C GLY A 69 4.09 4.89 -3.96
N GLN A 70 4.94 4.03 -3.38
CA GLN A 70 4.90 2.59 -3.57
C GLN A 70 4.05 1.87 -2.51
N PHE A 71 2.80 2.30 -2.39
CA PHE A 71 1.84 1.76 -1.44
C PHE A 71 0.41 1.77 -1.97
N TYR A 72 -0.42 0.95 -1.34
CA TYR A 72 -1.86 0.98 -1.48
C TYR A 72 -2.53 0.71 -0.13
N VAL A 73 -3.39 1.65 0.28
CA VAL A 73 -4.25 1.47 1.45
C VAL A 73 -5.60 0.98 0.97
N VAL A 74 -6.01 -0.17 1.45
CA VAL A 74 -7.34 -0.72 1.20
C VAL A 74 -8.27 -0.17 2.26
N GLU A 75 -9.37 0.42 1.81
CA GLU A 75 -10.38 1.01 2.68
C GLU A 75 -11.71 0.28 2.55
N THR A 76 -12.47 0.26 3.64
CA THR A 76 -13.89 -0.08 3.62
C THR A 76 -14.73 1.16 3.90
N ALA A 77 -15.84 1.32 3.19
CA ALA A 77 -16.76 2.41 3.41
C ALA A 77 -17.82 2.02 4.43
N HIS A 78 -18.01 2.86 5.45
CA HIS A 78 -19.20 2.81 6.29
C HIS A 78 -20.40 3.26 5.46
N LYS A 79 -21.29 2.31 5.15
CA LYS A 79 -22.42 2.47 4.21
C LYS A 79 -23.36 3.63 4.55
N GLU A 80 -23.42 4.05 5.81
CA GLU A 80 -24.38 5.08 6.28
C GLU A 80 -23.80 6.50 6.36
N HIS A 81 -22.48 6.65 6.52
CA HIS A 81 -21.86 7.96 6.79
C HIS A 81 -20.73 8.32 5.83
N GLY A 82 -20.39 7.45 4.88
CA GLY A 82 -19.32 7.70 3.90
C GLY A 82 -17.90 7.70 4.49
N PHE A 83 -17.75 7.47 5.81
CA PHE A 83 -16.44 7.33 6.44
C PHE A 83 -15.72 6.11 5.86
N ARG A 84 -14.46 6.32 5.42
CA ARG A 84 -13.62 5.26 4.87
C ARG A 84 -12.61 4.87 5.94
N ALA A 85 -12.64 3.61 6.35
CA ALA A 85 -11.71 3.08 7.34
C ALA A 85 -10.63 2.25 6.64
N PRO A 86 -9.34 2.51 6.90
CA PRO A 86 -8.27 1.71 6.32
C PRO A 86 -8.23 0.33 7.01
N ILE A 87 -8.31 -0.73 6.21
CA ILE A 87 -8.41 -2.13 6.66
C ILE A 87 -7.22 -2.99 6.25
N ALA A 88 -6.43 -2.55 5.28
CA ALA A 88 -5.16 -3.16 4.92
C ALA A 88 -4.20 -2.17 4.25
N LEU A 89 -2.92 -2.50 4.30
CA LEU A 89 -1.82 -1.79 3.68
C LEU A 89 -1.00 -2.80 2.89
N VAL A 90 -0.74 -2.46 1.63
CA VAL A 90 0.20 -3.17 0.76
C VAL A 90 1.31 -2.19 0.38
N THR A 91 2.58 -2.60 0.48
CA THR A 91 3.72 -1.81 0.04
C THR A 91 4.63 -2.64 -0.85
N TRP A 92 5.24 -2.01 -1.85
CA TRP A 92 6.21 -2.64 -2.74
C TRP A 92 7.44 -1.75 -2.91
N ALA A 93 8.50 -2.30 -3.49
CA ALA A 93 9.70 -1.58 -3.86
C ALA A 93 10.22 -2.06 -5.22
N PHE A 94 10.85 -1.16 -5.97
CA PHE A 94 11.65 -1.51 -7.14
C PHE A 94 13.13 -1.49 -6.75
N VAL A 95 13.71 -2.69 -6.66
CA VAL A 95 15.02 -2.88 -6.06
C VAL A 95 16.07 -3.27 -7.10
N SER A 96 17.34 -3.07 -6.77
CA SER A 96 18.47 -3.52 -7.58
C SER A 96 18.65 -5.04 -7.51
N GLU A 97 19.47 -5.60 -8.41
CA GLU A 97 19.82 -7.03 -8.37
C GLU A 97 20.52 -7.45 -7.07
N GLU A 98 21.28 -6.54 -6.45
CA GLU A 98 21.93 -6.80 -5.16
C GLU A 98 20.88 -7.00 -4.06
N ILE A 99 19.89 -6.12 -4.01
CA ILE A 99 18.82 -6.17 -3.03
C ILE A 99 17.87 -7.34 -3.31
N ASP A 100 17.62 -7.67 -4.58
CA ASP A 100 16.86 -8.85 -4.98
C ASP A 100 17.46 -10.15 -4.41
N ARG A 101 18.78 -10.34 -4.56
CA ARG A 101 19.49 -11.48 -3.96
C ARG A 101 19.38 -11.47 -2.44
N ARG A 102 19.61 -10.33 -1.80
CA ARG A 102 19.54 -10.20 -0.34
C ARG A 102 18.15 -10.55 0.21
N LEU A 103 17.08 -10.10 -0.46
CA LEU A 103 15.70 -10.43 -0.09
C LEU A 103 15.39 -11.92 -0.32
N ALA A 104 15.91 -12.52 -1.39
CA ALA A 104 15.70 -13.92 -1.70
C ALA A 104 16.40 -14.88 -0.73
N GLU A 105 17.60 -14.52 -0.25
CA GLU A 105 18.43 -15.36 0.62
C GLU A 105 18.03 -15.31 2.09
N GLN A 106 17.23 -14.32 2.50
CA GLN A 106 16.89 -14.06 3.89
C GLN A 106 16.12 -15.21 4.59
N GLY A 107 15.40 -16.04 3.83
CA GLY A 107 14.69 -17.21 4.34
C GLY A 107 13.71 -16.88 5.48
N ASP A 108 13.76 -17.64 6.57
CA ASP A 108 12.86 -17.50 7.73
C ASP A 108 13.26 -16.39 8.72
N GLY A 109 14.38 -15.72 8.47
CA GLY A 109 14.91 -14.67 9.33
C GLY A 109 13.99 -13.45 9.45
N PRO A 110 14.32 -12.49 10.33
CA PRO A 110 13.65 -11.21 10.39
C PRO A 110 13.61 -10.55 9.00
N ARG A 111 12.48 -9.94 8.62
CA ARG A 111 12.38 -9.24 7.33
C ARG A 111 13.47 -8.18 7.24
N ALA A 112 14.29 -8.24 6.20
CA ALA A 112 15.32 -7.28 5.91
C ALA A 112 14.64 -5.93 5.73
N ARG A 113 15.12 -4.97 6.51
CA ARG A 113 14.68 -3.59 6.41
C ARG A 113 15.41 -2.96 5.24
N LEU A 114 14.65 -2.52 4.24
CA LEU A 114 15.19 -1.71 3.15
C LEU A 114 15.49 -0.30 3.69
N ARG A 115 16.65 0.24 3.34
CA ARG A 115 16.95 1.67 3.50
C ARG A 115 16.12 2.49 2.50
N PRO A 116 15.84 3.77 2.76
CA PRO A 116 15.06 4.60 1.84
C PRO A 116 15.58 4.58 0.39
N ASP A 117 16.89 4.64 0.17
CA ASP A 117 17.55 4.58 -1.14
C ASP A 117 17.35 3.24 -1.87
N GLU A 118 17.09 2.16 -1.13
CA GLU A 118 16.92 0.82 -1.70
C GLU A 118 15.50 0.57 -2.24
N TRP A 119 14.53 1.46 -1.96
CA TRP A 119 13.14 1.31 -2.43
C TRP A 119 12.95 1.61 -3.92
N GLU A 120 13.86 2.41 -4.50
CA GLU A 120 13.84 2.87 -5.88
C GLU A 120 15.19 2.57 -6.57
N GLY A 121 15.88 1.53 -6.10
CA GLY A 121 17.25 1.19 -6.51
C GLY A 121 17.37 0.41 -7.81
N GLY A 122 16.26 0.05 -8.48
CA GLY A 122 16.29 -0.71 -9.73
C GLY A 122 14.90 -0.96 -10.31
N GLU A 123 14.75 -2.05 -11.06
CA GLU A 123 13.50 -2.39 -11.78
C GLU A 123 12.80 -3.64 -11.23
N ILE A 124 13.43 -4.37 -10.31
CA ILE A 124 12.92 -5.64 -9.81
C ILE A 124 11.88 -5.37 -8.73
N ALA A 125 10.62 -5.71 -9.00
CA ALA A 125 9.54 -5.46 -8.07
C ALA A 125 9.47 -6.51 -6.96
N TRP A 126 9.38 -6.04 -5.71
CA TRP A 126 9.15 -6.86 -4.52
C TRP A 126 7.99 -6.33 -3.69
N LEU A 127 7.11 -7.25 -3.27
CA LEU A 127 6.13 -7.00 -2.23
C LEU A 127 6.85 -6.99 -0.88
N ILE A 128 6.86 -5.83 -0.21
CA ILE A 128 7.57 -5.67 1.06
C ILE A 128 6.65 -5.99 2.23
N ASN A 129 5.45 -5.42 2.23
CA ASN A 129 4.46 -5.64 3.28
C ASN A 129 3.05 -5.85 2.71
N ALA A 130 2.30 -6.73 3.38
CA ALA A 130 0.86 -6.85 3.25
C ALA A 130 0.32 -7.06 4.67
N VAL A 131 -0.36 -6.05 5.21
CA VAL A 131 -0.76 -5.99 6.63
C VAL A 131 -2.22 -5.57 6.70
N GLY A 132 -3.00 -6.18 7.59
CA GLY A 132 -4.40 -5.83 7.78
C GLY A 132 -5.29 -7.06 7.94
N SER A 133 -6.58 -6.86 7.72
CA SER A 133 -7.55 -7.96 7.66
C SER A 133 -7.25 -8.90 6.49
N PHE A 134 -7.62 -10.17 6.60
CA PHE A 134 -7.46 -11.14 5.52
C PHE A 134 -8.17 -10.69 4.23
N GLU A 135 -9.41 -10.21 4.35
CA GLU A 135 -10.17 -9.67 3.22
C GLU A 135 -9.47 -8.46 2.58
N GLY A 136 -9.03 -7.50 3.41
CA GLY A 136 -8.33 -6.32 2.94
C GLY A 136 -7.01 -6.65 2.26
N ILE A 137 -6.20 -7.55 2.83
CA ILE A 137 -4.95 -8.01 2.22
C ILE A 137 -5.24 -8.64 0.85
N ASN A 138 -6.21 -9.56 0.77
CA ASN A 138 -6.56 -10.19 -0.50
C ASN A 138 -7.08 -9.19 -1.54
N ALA A 139 -7.85 -8.19 -1.12
CA ALA A 139 -8.31 -7.12 -2.00
C ALA A 139 -7.13 -6.27 -2.51
N GLY A 140 -6.19 -5.90 -1.64
CA GLY A 140 -5.00 -5.15 -2.00
C GLY A 140 -4.06 -5.92 -2.94
N LEU A 141 -3.84 -7.21 -2.68
CA LEU A 141 -3.05 -8.08 -3.55
C LEU A 141 -3.69 -8.26 -4.93
N ARG A 142 -5.02 -8.44 -5.01
CA ARG A 142 -5.74 -8.45 -6.29
C ARG A 142 -5.61 -7.13 -7.03
N TRP A 143 -5.83 -6.01 -6.35
CA TRP A 143 -5.67 -4.68 -6.96
C TRP A 143 -4.26 -4.50 -7.54
N LEU A 144 -3.23 -4.90 -6.78
CA LEU A 144 -1.84 -4.79 -7.20
C LEU A 144 -1.58 -5.61 -8.47
N ARG A 145 -2.00 -6.88 -8.47
CA ARG A 145 -1.86 -7.81 -9.59
C ARG A 145 -2.63 -7.35 -10.83
N ASP A 146 -3.90 -6.99 -10.69
CA ASP A 146 -4.80 -6.72 -11.82
C ASP A 146 -4.63 -5.30 -12.39
N GLY A 147 -4.01 -4.39 -11.62
CA GLY A 147 -3.75 -3.01 -11.99
C GLY A 147 -2.28 -2.75 -12.30
N PRO A 148 -1.53 -2.09 -11.39
CA PRO A 148 -0.18 -1.60 -11.67
C PRO A 148 0.83 -2.70 -12.04
N PHE A 149 0.60 -3.96 -11.64
CA PHE A 149 1.46 -5.09 -11.96
C PHE A 149 0.85 -6.09 -12.96
N ARG A 150 -0.19 -5.70 -13.71
CA ARG A 150 -0.85 -6.58 -14.70
C ARG A 150 0.13 -7.21 -15.70
N GLU A 151 1.15 -6.45 -16.08
CA GLU A 151 2.13 -6.84 -17.11
C GLU A 151 3.54 -7.01 -16.53
N ARG A 152 3.68 -6.98 -15.20
CA ARG A 152 4.99 -7.06 -14.52
C ARG A 152 4.92 -8.02 -13.34
N ARG A 153 5.88 -8.94 -13.28
CA ARG A 153 6.01 -9.85 -12.14
C ARG A 153 6.49 -9.10 -10.91
N ILE A 154 5.88 -9.40 -9.77
CA ILE A 154 6.31 -8.95 -8.44
C ILE A 154 6.63 -10.16 -7.57
N LYS A 155 7.82 -10.14 -6.95
CA LYS A 155 8.32 -11.19 -6.07
C LYS A 155 7.87 -10.97 -4.63
N LEU A 156 7.78 -12.05 -3.86
CA LEU A 156 7.50 -12.00 -2.43
C LEU A 156 8.07 -13.22 -1.72
N VAL A 157 8.32 -13.08 -0.42
CA VAL A 157 8.63 -14.21 0.46
C VAL A 157 7.34 -14.72 1.10
N VAL A 158 7.04 -16.00 0.91
CA VAL A 158 5.94 -16.69 1.58
C VAL A 158 6.53 -17.61 2.64
N LYS A 159 6.18 -17.37 3.90
CA LYS A 159 6.53 -18.27 5.01
C LYS A 159 5.71 -19.55 4.90
N ALA A 160 6.37 -20.70 4.92
CA ALA A 160 5.68 -21.98 4.96
C ALA A 160 5.15 -22.26 6.38
N GLU A 161 3.99 -22.92 6.51
CA GLU A 161 3.52 -23.42 7.82
C GLU A 161 4.49 -24.45 8.42
N LYS A 162 5.13 -25.25 7.54
CA LYS A 162 6.21 -26.18 7.86
C LYS A 162 7.27 -26.10 6.77
N GLY A 163 8.51 -25.78 7.12
CA GLY A 163 9.63 -25.68 6.19
C GLY A 163 10.16 -24.25 6.03
N ARG A 164 11.12 -24.08 5.12
CA ARG A 164 11.76 -22.78 4.87
C ARG A 164 10.85 -21.86 4.06
N ALA A 165 10.88 -20.57 4.36
CA ALA A 165 10.28 -19.55 3.53
C ALA A 165 10.78 -19.65 2.08
N LYS A 166 9.87 -19.43 1.13
CA LYS A 166 10.16 -19.51 -0.30
C LYS A 166 9.85 -18.19 -0.99
N VAL A 167 10.72 -17.82 -1.91
CA VAL A 167 10.42 -16.75 -2.88
C VAL A 167 9.43 -17.29 -3.90
N GLN A 168 8.37 -16.52 -4.14
CA GLN A 168 7.35 -16.79 -5.16
C GLN A 168 7.00 -15.51 -5.89
N THR A 169 6.25 -15.62 -6.98
CA THR A 169 5.59 -14.46 -7.59
C THR A 169 4.17 -14.29 -7.02
N LEU A 170 3.64 -13.06 -7.12
CA LEU A 170 2.27 -12.78 -6.68
C LEU A 170 1.24 -13.60 -7.47
N ASP A 171 1.48 -13.83 -8.76
CA ASP A 171 0.62 -14.69 -9.57
C ASP A 171 0.58 -16.11 -9.03
N ASP A 172 1.75 -16.70 -8.74
CA ASP A 172 1.83 -18.06 -8.17
C ASP A 172 1.11 -18.16 -6.82
N LEU A 173 1.29 -17.16 -5.94
CA LEU A 173 0.58 -17.11 -4.65
C LEU A 173 -0.94 -17.07 -4.86
N MET A 174 -1.42 -16.22 -5.76
CA MET A 174 -2.84 -16.00 -5.99
C MET A 174 -3.50 -17.19 -6.70
N GLU A 175 -2.81 -17.88 -7.60
CA GLU A 175 -3.31 -19.12 -8.19
C GLU A 175 -3.38 -20.26 -7.16
N ALA A 176 -2.37 -20.41 -6.30
CA ALA A 176 -2.40 -21.40 -5.23
C ALA A 176 -3.58 -21.17 -4.26
N ALA A 177 -3.89 -19.92 -3.94
CA ALA A 177 -5.00 -19.57 -3.05
C ALA A 177 -6.39 -19.89 -3.62
N LYS A 178 -6.58 -19.92 -4.94
CA LYS A 178 -7.85 -20.32 -5.58
C LYS A 178 -8.17 -21.81 -5.40
N GLY A 179 -7.15 -22.65 -5.22
CA GLY A 179 -7.28 -24.11 -5.11
C GLY A 179 -7.40 -24.63 -3.68
N ALA A 180 -7.30 -23.77 -2.66
CA ALA A 180 -7.41 -24.19 -1.27
C ALA A 180 -8.89 -24.34 -0.85
N PRO A 181 -9.28 -25.44 -0.18
CA PRO A 181 -10.62 -25.56 0.38
C PRO A 181 -10.82 -24.52 1.50
N VAL A 182 -12.01 -23.90 1.51
CA VAL A 182 -12.46 -22.92 2.54
C VAL A 182 -12.63 -23.58 3.89
#